data_AF-A0A8C0QIM2-F1
#
_entry.id   AF-A0A8C0QIM2-F1
#
_cell.length_a   1.000
_cell.length_b   1.000
_cell.length_c   1.000
_cell.angle_alpha   90.00
_cell.angle_beta   90.00
_cell.angle_gamma   90.00
#
_symmetry.space_group_name_H-M   'P 1'
#
loop_
_entity.id
_entity.type
_entity.pdbx_description
1 polymer ?
#
loop_
_entity_poly.entity_id
_entity_poly.type
_entity_poly.pdbx_seq_one_letter_code
_entity_poly.pdbx_strand_id
1 'polypeptide(L)'
;MTCGLKSALSAPVTPSTRSTGIFSSSRWCRKSQVIDLRAEGYWEELLDTTQPKIVVKDWYAGRSDAGCLYQLHVKLLSEHEDVLAEFQRSHSLSFPLCPPQLSHTFSNYGPGARFVCFEHGGQDTLFWKGWYGVRVTNSSVTVEP
;
A
#
# COMPACT_ATOMS: atom_id res chain seq x y z
N MET A 1 -15.66 11.29 12.43
CA MET A 1 -16.07 11.39 11.02
C MET A 1 -15.22 10.42 10.24
N THR A 2 -15.76 9.23 10.04
CA THR A 2 -15.13 8.15 9.28
C THR A 2 -15.18 8.53 7.80
N CYS A 3 -14.01 8.74 7.19
CA CYS A 3 -13.93 8.89 5.74
C CYS A 3 -14.06 7.48 5.13
N GLY A 4 -15.29 7.01 4.95
CA GLY A 4 -15.57 5.78 4.22
C GLY A 4 -15.83 6.11 2.77
N LEU A 5 -15.08 5.52 1.83
CA LEU A 5 -15.55 5.18 0.48
C LEU A 5 -14.54 4.29 -0.28
N LYS A 6 -15.06 3.10 -0.61
CA LYS A 6 -14.84 2.10 -1.66
C LYS A 6 -13.46 1.78 -2.28
N SER A 7 -13.35 0.50 -2.55
CA SER A 7 -12.27 -0.33 -3.09
C SER A 7 -11.93 -0.03 -4.56
N ALA A 8 -10.65 -0.21 -4.94
CA ALA A 8 -10.18 -0.66 -6.26
C ALA A 8 -8.64 -0.68 -6.27
N LEU A 9 -8.04 -1.82 -5.93
CA LEU A 9 -6.76 -2.24 -6.53
C LEU A 9 -7.14 -3.34 -7.51
N SER A 10 -6.98 -3.08 -8.80
CA SER A 10 -7.31 -4.00 -9.89
C SER A 10 -6.05 -4.68 -10.42
N ALA A 11 -6.12 -6.00 -10.62
CA ALA A 11 -5.28 -6.73 -11.58
C ALA A 11 -5.57 -6.26 -13.04
N PRO A 12 -4.79 -6.67 -14.06
CA PRO A 12 -4.23 -5.77 -15.09
C PRO A 12 -5.22 -5.11 -16.09
N VAL A 13 -5.07 -3.79 -16.19
CA VAL A 13 -5.14 -2.85 -17.34
C VAL A 13 -6.41 -2.81 -18.23
N THR A 14 -7.17 -1.72 -18.08
CA THR A 14 -7.74 -0.94 -19.20
C THR A 14 -7.49 0.56 -18.98
N PRO A 15 -7.26 1.38 -20.04
CA PRO A 15 -6.81 2.76 -19.92
C PRO A 15 -8.00 3.71 -19.72
N SER A 16 -8.61 3.74 -18.52
CA SER A 16 -9.54 4.85 -18.21
C SER A 16 -9.75 5.19 -16.74
N THR A 17 -9.18 4.45 -15.78
CA THR A 17 -9.49 4.73 -14.37
C THR A 17 -8.58 5.82 -13.81
N ARG A 18 -9.12 7.03 -13.69
CA ARG A 18 -8.51 8.18 -13.01
C ARG A 18 -8.38 7.86 -11.52
N SER A 19 -7.16 7.58 -11.06
CA SER A 19 -6.86 7.28 -9.65
C SER A 19 -7.22 8.47 -8.74
N THR A 20 -8.11 8.24 -7.77
CA THR A 20 -8.44 9.22 -6.72
C THR A 20 -7.39 9.12 -5.62
N GLY A 21 -6.46 10.09 -5.55
CA GLY A 21 -5.45 10.14 -4.51
C GLY A 21 -6.04 10.40 -3.12
N ILE A 22 -5.45 9.80 -2.09
CA ILE A 22 -5.78 10.11 -0.69
C ILE A 22 -5.18 11.46 -0.34
N PHE A 23 -5.98 12.34 0.25
CA PHE A 23 -5.50 13.59 0.82
C PHE A 23 -5.49 13.49 2.34
N SER A 24 -4.31 13.46 2.94
CA SER A 24 -4.21 13.44 4.39
C SER A 24 -4.44 14.82 5.02
N SER A 25 -5.08 14.83 6.19
CA SER A 25 -5.34 16.00 7.03
C SER A 25 -4.21 16.23 8.06
N SER A 26 -4.45 17.12 9.03
CA SER A 26 -3.59 17.34 10.21
C SER A 26 -3.49 16.14 11.16
N ARG A 27 -4.30 15.08 10.95
CA ARG A 27 -4.22 13.80 11.66
C ARG A 27 -3.94 12.66 10.69
N TRP A 28 -3.40 11.56 11.22
CA TRP A 28 -3.21 10.32 10.47
C TRP A 28 -4.47 9.89 9.72
N CYS A 29 -4.34 9.82 8.40
CA CYS A 29 -5.32 9.24 7.51
C CYS A 29 -4.73 7.95 6.95
N ARG A 30 -5.46 6.84 7.08
CA ARG A 30 -5.05 5.51 6.62
C ARG A 30 -6.11 4.91 5.73
N LYS A 31 -5.67 4.13 4.73
CA LYS A 31 -6.51 3.27 3.90
C LYS A 31 -5.83 1.91 3.85
N SER A 32 -6.62 0.86 4.06
CA SER A 32 -6.18 -0.51 3.92
C SER A 32 -7.03 -1.26 2.89
N GLN A 33 -6.43 -2.29 2.29
CA GLN A 33 -7.09 -3.26 1.45
C GLN A 33 -6.49 -4.63 1.71
N VAL A 34 -7.36 -5.63 1.86
CA VAL A 34 -6.96 -7.04 1.92
C VAL A 34 -7.22 -7.65 0.54
N ILE A 35 -6.20 -8.32 -0.01
CA ILE A 35 -6.24 -8.97 -1.32
C ILE A 35 -6.23 -10.48 -1.07
N ASP A 36 -7.21 -11.18 -1.60
CA ASP A 36 -7.29 -12.64 -1.58
C ASP A 36 -6.53 -13.20 -2.78
N LEU A 37 -5.38 -13.82 -2.53
CA LEU A 37 -4.53 -14.36 -3.59
C LEU A 37 -5.21 -15.51 -4.35
N ARG A 38 -6.08 -16.30 -3.67
CA ARG A 38 -6.82 -17.39 -4.31
C ARG A 38 -7.87 -16.84 -5.27
N ALA A 39 -8.58 -15.79 -4.85
CA ALA A 39 -9.59 -15.13 -5.68
C ALA A 39 -8.98 -14.48 -6.93
N GLU A 40 -7.73 -14.02 -6.86
CA GLU A 40 -6.96 -13.49 -8.00
C GLU A 40 -6.36 -14.60 -8.90
N GLY A 41 -6.54 -15.87 -8.56
CA GLY A 41 -6.14 -17.02 -9.37
C GLY A 41 -4.84 -17.70 -8.97
N TYR A 42 -4.21 -17.31 -7.85
CA TYR A 42 -3.03 -17.98 -7.32
C TYR A 42 -3.44 -19.12 -6.38
N TRP A 43 -3.24 -20.37 -6.83
CA TRP A 43 -3.60 -21.55 -6.06
C TRP A 43 -2.58 -21.86 -4.94
N GLU A 44 -3.01 -22.66 -3.98
CA GLU A 44 -2.31 -22.89 -2.72
C GLU A 44 -0.95 -23.56 -2.90
N GLU A 45 -0.88 -24.60 -3.73
CA GLU A 45 0.36 -25.35 -3.95
C GLU A 45 1.46 -24.46 -4.58
N LEU A 46 1.09 -23.50 -5.43
CA LEU A 46 2.02 -22.52 -6.00
C LEU A 46 2.57 -21.59 -4.92
N LEU A 47 1.70 -21.04 -4.08
CA LEU A 47 2.08 -20.12 -3.01
C LEU A 47 2.91 -20.83 -1.94
N ASP A 48 2.64 -22.10 -1.67
CA ASP A 48 3.30 -22.86 -0.61
C ASP A 48 4.65 -23.42 -1.05
N THR A 49 4.73 -23.90 -2.30
CA THR A 49 5.92 -24.60 -2.82
C THR A 49 6.84 -23.66 -3.59
N THR A 50 6.30 -22.92 -4.55
CA THR A 50 7.10 -22.03 -5.42
C THR A 50 7.42 -20.72 -4.70
N GLN A 51 6.51 -20.25 -3.83
CA GLN A 51 6.63 -18.98 -3.12
C GLN A 51 7.03 -17.83 -4.07
N PRO A 52 6.22 -17.57 -5.13
CA PRO A 52 6.52 -16.54 -6.11
C PRO A 52 6.65 -15.17 -5.44
N LYS A 53 7.44 -14.29 -6.05
CA LYS A 53 7.76 -12.98 -5.46
C LYS A 53 6.51 -12.12 -5.42
N ILE A 54 6.14 -11.65 -4.23
CA ILE A 54 5.04 -10.69 -4.07
C ILE A 54 5.66 -9.30 -4.00
N VAL A 55 5.52 -8.54 -5.08
CA VAL A 55 6.07 -7.21 -5.22
C VAL A 55 5.01 -6.17 -4.90
N VAL A 56 5.37 -5.23 -4.04
CA VAL A 56 4.48 -4.20 -3.54
C VAL A 56 5.11 -2.85 -3.85
N LYS A 57 4.37 -1.98 -4.53
CA LYS A 57 4.82 -0.65 -4.91
C LYS A 57 3.82 0.40 -4.47
N ASP A 58 4.32 1.55 -4.05
CA ASP A 58 3.49 2.71 -3.78
C ASP A 58 4.20 4.01 -4.14
N TRP A 59 3.43 5.00 -4.62
CA TRP A 59 3.93 6.31 -4.97
C TRP A 59 3.30 7.36 -4.08
N TYR A 60 4.16 8.13 -3.40
CA TYR A 60 3.70 9.15 -2.47
C TYR A 60 4.44 10.47 -2.70
N ALA A 61 3.76 11.57 -2.43
CA ALA A 61 4.32 12.91 -2.59
C ALA A 61 3.78 13.86 -1.52
N GLY A 62 4.67 14.72 -1.02
CA GLY A 62 4.31 15.88 -0.22
C GLY A 62 4.08 17.10 -1.10
N ARG A 63 3.51 18.15 -0.51
CA ARG A 63 3.49 19.47 -1.16
C ARG A 63 4.86 20.15 -0.97
N SER A 64 5.14 21.15 -1.80
CA SER A 64 6.37 21.94 -1.67
C SER A 64 6.33 22.94 -0.51
N ASP A 65 5.15 23.31 -0.04
CA ASP A 65 4.89 24.33 0.98
C ASP A 65 4.60 23.76 2.38
N ALA A 66 4.51 22.43 2.51
CA ALA A 66 4.26 21.75 3.78
C ALA A 66 4.97 20.40 3.84
N GLY A 67 5.67 20.14 4.96
CA GLY A 67 6.22 18.82 5.24
C GLY A 67 5.13 17.82 5.56
N CYS A 68 5.32 16.55 5.21
CA CYS A 68 4.35 15.50 5.53
C CYS A 68 5.03 14.19 5.95
N LEU A 69 4.30 13.36 6.67
CA LEU A 69 4.70 12.01 7.03
C LEU A 69 3.93 11.01 6.18
N TYR A 70 4.61 9.95 5.79
CA TYR A 70 4.07 8.81 5.05
C TYR A 70 4.41 7.52 5.79
N GLN A 71 3.49 6.56 5.77
CA GLN A 71 3.67 5.22 6.31
C GLN A 71 3.05 4.20 5.34
N LEU A 72 3.82 3.16 5.02
CA LEU A 72 3.35 1.95 4.36
C LEU A 72 3.51 0.78 5.33
N HIS A 73 2.50 -0.06 5.40
CA HIS A 73 2.47 -1.27 6.18
C HIS A 73 1.82 -2.39 5.38
N VAL A 74 2.56 -3.45 5.10
CA VAL A 74 2.10 -4.57 4.29
C VAL A 74 2.35 -5.87 5.02
N LYS A 75 1.34 -6.73 5.07
CA LYS A 75 1.43 -8.05 5.71
C LYS A 75 1.04 -9.14 4.73
N LEU A 76 1.80 -10.23 4.73
CA LEU A 76 1.38 -11.51 4.19
C LEU A 76 0.71 -12.30 5.30
N LEU A 77 -0.51 -12.75 5.05
CA LEU A 77 -1.32 -13.43 6.06
C LEU A 77 -1.66 -14.86 5.65
N SER A 78 -1.79 -15.72 6.66
CA SER A 78 -2.31 -17.08 6.53
C SER A 78 -3.83 -17.10 6.30
N GLU A 79 -4.41 -18.28 6.06
CA GLU A 79 -5.87 -18.47 6.05
C GLU A 79 -6.54 -18.06 7.37
N HIS A 80 -5.82 -18.15 8.49
CA HIS A 80 -6.29 -17.77 9.81
C HIS A 80 -5.91 -16.34 10.20
N GLU A 81 -5.48 -15.53 9.23
CA GLU A 81 -5.00 -14.15 9.43
C GLU A 81 -3.71 -14.03 10.26
N ASP A 82 -2.95 -15.12 10.41
CA ASP A 82 -1.63 -15.08 11.07
C ASP A 82 -0.63 -14.33 10.19
N VAL A 83 0.21 -13.51 10.80
CA VAL A 83 1.23 -12.75 10.07
C VAL A 83 2.42 -13.64 9.74
N LEU A 84 2.59 -13.96 8.45
CA LEU A 84 3.71 -14.75 7.94
C LEU A 84 4.93 -13.89 7.66
N ALA A 85 4.70 -12.72 7.07
CA ALA A 85 5.72 -11.72 6.80
C ALA A 85 5.13 -10.32 6.90
N GLU A 86 5.94 -9.35 7.31
CA GLU A 86 5.52 -7.96 7.51
C GLU A 86 6.58 -7.01 6.98
N PHE A 87 6.14 -5.99 6.28
CA PHE A 87 6.97 -4.87 5.85
C PHE A 87 6.34 -3.57 6.31
N GLN A 88 7.06 -2.84 7.15
CA GLN A 88 6.65 -1.51 7.59
C GLN A 88 7.74 -0.50 7.27
N ARG A 89 7.35 0.61 6.64
CA ARG A 89 8.27 1.72 6.37
C ARG A 89 7.58 3.07 6.54
N SER A 90 8.30 4.01 7.14
CA SER A 90 7.84 5.39 7.33
C SER A 90 8.85 6.36 6.75
N HIS A 91 8.37 7.45 6.15
CA HIS A 91 9.21 8.50 5.60
C HIS A 91 8.66 9.88 5.98
N SER A 92 9.58 10.79 6.33
CA SER A 92 9.31 12.22 6.46
C SER A 92 9.74 12.94 5.20
N LEU A 93 8.82 13.67 4.58
CA LEU A 93 9.08 14.48 3.40
C LEU A 93 9.18 15.95 3.81
N SER A 94 10.31 16.56 3.48
CA SER A 94 10.56 18.00 3.64
C SER A 94 11.08 18.56 2.32
N PHE A 95 10.25 19.34 1.61
CA PHE A 95 10.55 20.01 0.33
C PHE A 95 10.86 19.06 -0.86
N PRO A 96 10.52 19.41 -2.12
CA PRO A 96 10.30 18.37 -3.13
C PRO A 96 11.58 17.98 -3.86
N LEU A 97 11.83 16.68 -3.96
CA LEU A 97 12.56 16.10 -5.09
C LEU A 97 11.88 14.77 -5.46
N CYS A 98 11.08 14.83 -6.54
CA CYS A 98 10.33 13.73 -7.17
C CYS A 98 9.33 13.01 -6.24
N PRO A 99 8.21 12.44 -6.72
CA PRO A 99 7.43 11.51 -5.91
C PRO A 99 8.28 10.26 -5.68
N PRO A 100 8.78 10.00 -4.46
CA PRO A 100 9.50 8.76 -4.19
C PRO A 100 8.59 7.55 -4.48
N GLN A 101 9.13 6.61 -5.24
CA GLN A 101 8.56 5.27 -5.32
C GLN A 101 9.10 4.45 -4.15
N LEU A 102 8.20 3.83 -3.39
CA LEU A 102 8.55 2.78 -2.44
C LEU A 102 8.25 1.43 -3.09
N SER A 103 9.22 0.51 -3.07
CA SER A 103 9.05 -0.85 -3.56
C SER A 103 9.57 -1.83 -2.51
N HIS A 104 8.83 -2.91 -2.30
CA HIS A 104 9.25 -4.04 -1.47
C HIS A 104 8.88 -5.34 -2.16
N THR A 105 9.70 -6.38 -1.97
CA THR A 105 9.47 -7.70 -2.55
C THR A 105 9.55 -8.71 -1.42
N PHE A 106 8.45 -9.42 -1.20
CA PHE A 106 8.45 -10.60 -0.35
C PHE A 106 8.93 -11.81 -1.17
N SER A 107 9.87 -12.55 -0.59
CA SER A 107 10.40 -13.81 -1.13
C SER A 107 10.75 -14.71 0.04
N ASN A 108 10.70 -16.03 -0.15
CA ASN A 108 11.01 -17.00 0.90
C ASN A 108 10.17 -16.75 2.18
N TYR A 109 8.90 -16.39 2.02
CA TYR A 109 7.98 -16.07 3.12
C TYR A 109 7.42 -17.32 3.82
N GLY A 110 7.79 -18.52 3.35
CA GLY A 110 7.27 -19.79 3.86
C GLY A 110 5.90 -20.14 3.30
N PRO A 111 5.43 -21.38 3.56
CA PRO A 111 4.12 -21.81 3.09
C PRO A 111 3.00 -21.14 3.89
N GLY A 112 1.80 -21.14 3.32
CA GLY A 112 0.55 -20.73 3.95
C GLY A 112 0.09 -19.33 3.58
N ALA A 113 0.77 -18.61 2.68
CA ALA A 113 0.34 -17.26 2.27
C ALA A 113 -1.00 -17.33 1.53
N ARG A 114 -2.01 -16.59 2.00
CA ARG A 114 -3.36 -16.53 1.39
C ARG A 114 -3.83 -15.11 1.14
N PHE A 115 -3.45 -14.16 2.00
CA PHE A 115 -3.86 -12.78 1.84
C PHE A 115 -2.68 -11.81 1.87
N VAL A 116 -2.85 -10.68 1.19
CA VAL A 116 -1.98 -9.50 1.32
C VAL A 116 -2.80 -8.37 1.93
N CYS A 117 -2.46 -7.96 3.14
CA CYS A 117 -3.01 -6.76 3.75
C CYS A 117 -2.10 -5.58 3.43
N PHE A 118 -2.55 -4.68 2.56
CA PHE A 118 -1.85 -3.46 2.16
C PHE A 118 -2.49 -2.27 2.87
N GLU A 119 -1.74 -1.59 3.74
CA GLU A 119 -2.16 -0.36 4.42
C GLU A 119 -1.17 0.77 4.16
N HIS A 120 -1.67 1.91 3.72
CA HIS A 120 -0.87 3.13 3.62
C HIS A 120 -1.55 4.31 4.28
N GLY A 121 -0.77 5.32 4.61
CA GLY A 121 -1.30 6.53 5.21
C GLY A 121 -0.28 7.63 5.35
N GLY A 122 -0.75 8.75 5.87
CA GLY A 122 0.11 9.86 6.20
C GLY A 122 -0.56 10.89 7.07
N GLN A 123 0.18 11.98 7.30
CA GLN A 123 -0.29 13.18 7.99
C GLN A 123 0.52 14.40 7.55
N ASP A 124 -0.08 15.59 7.64
CA ASP A 124 0.67 16.84 7.58
C ASP A 124 1.53 17.01 8.85
N THR A 125 2.68 17.69 8.74
CA THR A 125 3.53 18.06 9.88
C THR A 125 3.26 19.47 10.40
N LEU A 126 2.59 20.32 9.62
CA LEU A 126 2.28 21.71 9.97
C LEU A 126 0.89 21.88 10.62
N PHE A 127 0.10 20.81 10.69
CA PHE A 127 -1.26 20.77 11.25
C PHE A 127 -2.21 21.81 10.63
N TRP A 128 -2.00 22.17 9.37
CA TRP A 128 -2.83 23.16 8.69
C TRP A 128 -4.23 22.61 8.43
N LYS A 129 -5.24 23.47 8.57
CA LYS A 129 -6.63 23.12 8.26
C LYS A 129 -6.77 22.92 6.75
N GLY A 130 -6.95 21.68 6.32
CA GLY A 130 -7.15 21.32 4.92
C GLY A 130 -6.43 20.03 4.52
N TRP A 131 -6.11 19.92 3.23
CA TRP A 131 -5.48 18.76 2.60
C TRP A 131 -4.02 19.03 2.27
N TYR A 132 -3.19 19.12 3.31
CA TYR A 132 -1.76 19.42 3.21
C TYR A 132 -0.86 18.21 3.47
N GLY A 133 -1.43 17.08 3.90
CA GLY A 133 -0.67 15.86 4.12
C GLY A 133 -0.32 15.14 2.82
N VAL A 134 0.25 13.93 2.97
CA VAL A 134 0.74 13.14 1.85
C VAL A 134 -0.36 12.83 0.82
N ARG A 135 0.02 12.85 -0.45
CA ARG A 135 -0.75 12.31 -1.57
C ARG A 135 -0.20 10.95 -1.93
N VAL A 136 -1.07 9.96 -2.07
CA VAL A 136 -0.68 8.60 -2.45
C VAL A 136 -1.44 8.18 -3.71
N THR A 137 -0.75 7.51 -4.62
CA THR A 137 -1.30 7.07 -5.92
C THR A 137 -0.55 5.86 -6.45
N ASN A 138 -1.12 5.21 -7.46
CA ASN A 138 -0.47 4.15 -8.24
C ASN A 138 0.09 3.01 -7.36
N SER A 139 -0.59 2.73 -6.24
CA SER A 139 -0.32 1.60 -5.36
C SER A 139 -0.59 0.31 -6.13
N SER A 140 0.27 -0.69 -5.97
CA SER A 140 0.12 -1.98 -6.67
C SER A 140 0.71 -3.12 -5.86
N VAL A 141 0.10 -4.29 -6.01
CA VAL A 141 0.61 -5.58 -5.56
C VAL A 141 0.62 -6.49 -6.78
N THR A 142 1.78 -7.07 -7.09
CA THR A 142 1.96 -7.94 -8.25
C THR A 142 2.69 -9.20 -7.83
N VAL A 143 2.25 -10.35 -8.33
CA VAL A 143 2.97 -11.61 -8.16
C VAL A 143 3.83 -11.83 -9.39
N GLU A 144 5.14 -11.92 -9.18
CA GLU A 144 6.14 -12.18 -10.21
C GLU A 144 6.65 -13.63 -10.06
N PRO A 145 6.99 -14.31 -11.17
CA PRO A 145 7.51 -15.67 -11.14
C PRO A 145 8.86 -15.80 -10.41
#